data_AF-A0A350US49-F1
#
_entry.id   AF-A0A350US49-F1
#
_cell.length_a   1.000
_cell.length_b   1.000
_cell.length_c   1.000
_cell.angle_alpha   90.00
_cell.angle_beta   90.00
_cell.angle_gamma   90.00
#
_symmetry.space_group_name_H-M   'P 1'
#
loop_
_entity.id
_entity.type
_entity.pdbx_description
1 polymer ?
#
loop_
_entity_poly.entity_id
_entity_poly.type
_entity_poly.pdbx_seq_one_letter_code
_entity_poly.pdbx_strand_id
1 'polypeptide(L)'
;MFFAKLHPLLVHFPVGLLVSGVLFELYGNFQGEKSVAKAGVFNVRFGFWSSLPVVVVGFLGVMSIEVKGEFKPFLSSHILFAFSTVFLFLGVMLLSRFRNRTWGKVAYHFFLVAG
;
A
#
# COMPACT_ATOMS: atom_id res chain seq x y z
N MET A 1 0.32 6.01 -23.99
CA MET A 1 1.10 7.10 -23.34
C MET A 1 0.35 7.90 -22.26
N PHE A 2 -0.90 8.36 -22.44
CA PHE A 2 -1.59 9.19 -21.41
C PHE A 2 -1.56 8.56 -20.00
N PHE A 3 -2.01 7.31 -19.87
CA PHE A 3 -2.03 6.59 -18.59
C PHE A 3 -0.63 6.38 -18.00
N ALA A 4 0.38 6.15 -18.84
CA ALA A 4 1.76 6.01 -18.40
C ALA A 4 2.33 7.31 -17.78
N LYS A 5 1.86 8.48 -18.23
CA LYS A 5 2.19 9.77 -17.62
C LYS A 5 1.31 10.08 -16.40
N LEU A 6 0.07 9.59 -16.38
CA LEU A 6 -0.87 9.81 -15.28
C LEU A 6 -0.55 8.98 -14.03
N HIS A 7 -0.14 7.72 -14.20
CA HIS A 7 0.20 6.82 -13.10
C HIS A 7 1.17 7.42 -12.06
N PRO A 8 2.34 7.97 -12.43
CA PRO A 8 3.28 8.54 -11.46
C PRO A 8 2.73 9.77 -10.73
N LEU A 9 1.78 10.51 -11.31
CA LEU A 9 1.12 11.64 -10.63
C LEU A 9 0.13 11.17 -9.55
N LEU A 10 -0.49 10.01 -9.75
CA LEU A 10 -1.50 9.49 -8.84
C LEU A 10 -0.92 8.61 -7.73
N VAL A 11 0.14 7.85 -8.01
CA VAL A 11 0.66 6.81 -7.10
C VAL A 11 1.22 7.35 -5.78
N HIS A 12 1.67 8.61 -5.76
CA HIS A 12 2.27 9.20 -4.56
C HIS A 12 1.23 9.42 -3.44
N PHE A 13 -0.02 9.64 -3.80
CA PHE A 13 -1.10 9.85 -2.83
C PHE A 13 -1.37 8.61 -1.97
N PRO A 14 -1.75 7.43 -2.54
CA PRO A 14 -1.93 6.22 -1.74
C PRO A 14 -0.63 5.81 -1.05
N VAL A 15 0.54 5.93 -1.69
CA VAL A 15 1.83 5.60 -1.05
C VAL A 15 2.08 6.46 0.18
N GLY A 16 1.88 7.77 0.09
CA GLY A 16 2.02 8.68 1.23
C GLY A 16 1.05 8.34 2.37
N LEU A 17 -0.19 7.98 2.05
CA LEU A 17 -1.16 7.51 3.03
C LEU A 17 -0.74 6.18 3.68
N LEU A 18 -0.31 5.19 2.90
CA LEU A 18 0.12 3.90 3.44
C LEU A 18 1.33 4.07 4.37
N VAL A 19 2.37 4.77 3.93
CA VAL A 19 3.59 5.01 4.72
C VAL A 19 3.29 5.80 5.99
N SER A 20 2.60 6.94 5.89
CA SER A 20 2.22 7.73 7.08
C SER A 20 1.28 6.95 7.98
N GLY A 21 0.41 6.12 7.41
CA GLY A 21 -0.52 5.26 8.14
C GLY A 21 0.19 4.25 9.03
N VAL A 22 1.17 3.53 8.47
CA VAL A 22 2.03 2.60 9.23
C VAL A 22 2.75 3.34 10.35
N LEU A 23 3.41 4.47 10.03
CA LEU A 23 4.17 5.24 11.03
C LEU A 23 3.28 5.74 12.17
N PHE A 24 2.12 6.32 11.86
CA PHE A 24 1.18 6.84 12.85
C PHE A 24 0.55 5.73 13.70
N GLU A 25 0.20 4.59 13.10
CA GLU A 25 -0.33 3.47 13.88
C GLU A 25 0.72 2.92 14.84
N LEU A 26 1.94 2.68 14.39
CA LEU A 26 3.03 2.17 15.22
C LEU A 26 3.40 3.16 16.33
N TYR A 27 3.63 4.43 15.98
CA TYR A 27 3.96 5.48 16.94
C TYR A 27 2.84 5.70 17.95
N GLY A 28 1.59 5.82 17.49
CA GLY A 28 0.44 6.06 18.36
C GLY A 28 0.21 4.90 19.33
N ASN A 29 0.39 3.66 18.89
CA ASN A 29 0.31 2.50 19.77
C ASN A 29 1.48 2.43 20.77
N PHE A 30 2.70 2.78 20.34
CA PHE A 30 3.89 2.78 21.18
C PHE A 30 3.82 3.84 22.28
N GLN A 31 3.37 5.06 21.95
CA GLN A 31 3.27 6.18 22.89
C GLN A 31 1.95 6.21 23.67
N GLY A 32 1.00 5.33 23.37
CA GLY A 32 -0.34 5.36 23.96
C GLY A 32 -1.26 6.46 23.42
N GLU A 33 -0.86 7.16 22.36
CA GLU A 33 -1.59 8.23 21.69
C GLU A 33 -2.69 7.69 20.77
N LYS A 34 -3.87 7.45 21.34
CA LYS A 34 -5.01 6.83 20.64
C LYS A 34 -5.48 7.61 19.40
N SER A 35 -5.34 8.94 19.40
CA SER A 35 -5.71 9.79 18.27
C SER A 35 -4.79 9.54 17.07
N VAL A 36 -3.48 9.50 17.30
CA VAL A 36 -2.47 9.22 16.27
C VAL A 36 -2.61 7.80 15.74
N ALA A 37 -2.84 6.82 16.62
CA ALA A 37 -3.09 5.44 16.20
C ALA A 37 -4.33 5.32 15.29
N LYS A 38 -5.42 6.03 15.62
CA LYS A 38 -6.63 6.06 14.79
C LYS A 38 -6.40 6.74 13.44
N ALA A 39 -5.62 7.82 13.40
CA ALA A 39 -5.22 8.47 12.16
C ALA A 39 -4.40 7.51 11.28
N GLY A 40 -3.50 6.73 11.89
CA GLY A 40 -2.73 5.70 11.20
C GLY A 40 -3.62 4.65 10.53
N VAL A 41 -4.55 4.06 11.29
CA VAL A 41 -5.52 3.08 10.77
C VAL A 41 -6.37 3.69 9.65
N PHE A 42 -6.80 4.94 9.77
CA PHE A 42 -7.54 5.63 8.72
C PHE A 42 -6.71 5.77 7.44
N ASN A 43 -5.47 6.25 7.56
CA ASN A 43 -4.57 6.44 6.43
C ASN A 43 -4.27 5.12 5.72
N VAL A 44 -4.03 4.02 6.44
CA VAL A 44 -3.85 2.69 5.84
C VAL A 44 -5.08 2.27 5.04
N ARG A 45 -6.28 2.40 5.62
CA ARG A 45 -7.53 2.02 4.95
C ARG A 45 -7.77 2.85 3.70
N PHE A 46 -7.61 4.17 3.81
CA PHE A 46 -7.87 5.07 2.70
C PHE A 46 -6.79 4.98 1.62
N GLY A 47 -5.53 4.77 2.01
CA GLY A 47 -4.41 4.45 1.12
C GLY A 47 -4.68 3.18 0.31
N PHE A 48 -5.14 2.11 0.95
CA PHE A 48 -5.51 0.87 0.26
C PHE A 48 -6.64 1.07 -0.76
N TRP A 49 -7.72 1.76 -0.38
CA TRP A 49 -8.83 1.99 -1.32
C TRP A 49 -8.43 2.92 -2.47
N SER A 50 -7.62 3.94 -2.20
CA SER A 50 -7.11 4.85 -3.23
C SER A 50 -6.03 4.22 -4.11
N SER A 51 -5.36 3.14 -3.69
CA SER A 51 -4.41 2.42 -4.54
C SER A 51 -5.08 1.61 -5.65
N LEU A 52 -6.33 1.16 -5.46
CA LEU A 52 -7.05 0.37 -6.47
C LEU A 52 -7.19 1.09 -7.84
N PRO A 53 -7.69 2.34 -7.92
CA PRO A 53 -7.73 3.05 -9.20
C PRO A 53 -6.34 3.32 -9.77
N VAL A 54 -5.32 3.50 -8.92
CA VAL A 54 -3.94 3.71 -9.37
C VAL A 54 -3.34 2.46 -10.01
N VAL A 55 -3.65 1.27 -9.47
CA VAL A 55 -3.27 -0.02 -10.08
C VAL A 55 -3.89 -0.17 -11.46
N VAL A 56 -5.18 0.18 -11.61
CA VAL A 56 -5.86 0.17 -12.91
C VAL A 56 -5.18 1.13 -13.90
N VAL A 57 -4.90 2.36 -13.49
CA VAL A 57 -4.18 3.35 -14.32
C VAL A 57 -2.78 2.87 -14.67
N GLY A 58 -2.06 2.23 -13.74
CA GLY A 58 -0.74 1.64 -13.97
C GLY A 58 -0.78 0.53 -15.01
N PHE A 59 -1.75 -0.40 -14.89
CA PHE A 59 -1.95 -1.49 -15.86
C PHE A 59 -2.26 -0.96 -17.27
N LEU A 60 -3.18 0.00 -17.39
CA LEU A 60 -3.46 0.70 -18.64
C LEU A 60 -2.22 1.44 -19.18
N GLY A 61 -1.39 1.98 -18.28
CA GLY A 61 -0.11 2.60 -18.60
C GLY A 61 0.83 1.62 -19.30
N VAL A 62 1.03 0.44 -18.71
CA VAL A 62 1.88 -0.64 -19.25
C VAL A 62 1.39 -1.12 -20.61
N MET A 63 0.09 -1.31 -20.80
CA MET A 63 -0.49 -1.67 -22.11
C MET A 63 -0.29 -0.58 -23.18
N SER A 64 -0.01 0.66 -22.78
CA SER A 64 0.06 1.81 -23.67
C SER A 64 1.47 2.24 -24.07
N ILE A 65 2.49 1.44 -23.71
CA ILE A 65 3.91 1.71 -23.98
C ILE A 65 4.59 0.48 -24.59
N GLU A 66 5.52 0.71 -25.51
CA GLU A 66 6.46 -0.33 -25.97
C GLU A 66 7.63 -0.43 -24.99
N VAL A 67 7.82 -1.60 -24.41
CA VAL A 67 8.86 -1.85 -23.40
C VAL A 67 10.13 -2.35 -24.10
N LYS A 68 11.17 -1.51 -24.14
CA LYS A 68 12.50 -1.94 -24.61
C LYS A 68 13.06 -3.04 -23.71
N GLY A 69 13.84 -3.95 -24.29
CA GLY A 69 14.39 -5.12 -23.58
C GLY A 69 15.13 -4.78 -22.27
N GLU A 70 15.89 -3.69 -22.27
CA GLU A 70 16.65 -3.20 -21.11
C GLU A 70 15.78 -2.79 -19.91
N PHE A 71 14.53 -2.36 -20.15
CA PHE A 71 13.60 -1.92 -19.10
C PHE A 71 12.66 -3.02 -18.61
N LYS A 72 12.65 -4.20 -19.24
CA LYS A 72 11.80 -5.32 -18.82
C LYS A 72 12.07 -5.77 -17.37
N PRO A 73 13.33 -5.91 -16.90
CA PRO A 73 13.58 -6.31 -15.52
C PRO A 73 13.04 -5.28 -14.52
N PHE A 74 13.29 -3.99 -14.78
CA PHE A 74 12.77 -2.91 -13.95
C PHE A 74 11.25 -2.92 -13.87
N LEU A 75 10.57 -3.02 -15.02
CA LEU A 75 9.12 -3.06 -15.07
C LEU A 75 8.55 -4.28 -14.34
N SER A 76 9.18 -5.44 -14.49
CA SER A 76 8.76 -6.66 -13.79
C SER A 76 8.88 -6.53 -12.27
N SER A 77 10.01 -6.01 -11.77
CA SER A 77 10.18 -5.76 -10.33
C SER A 77 9.20 -4.70 -9.82
N HIS A 78 8.96 -3.63 -10.58
CA HIS A 78 7.99 -2.60 -10.21
C HIS A 78 6.57 -3.18 -10.06
N ILE A 79 6.13 -4.00 -11.02
CA ILE A 79 4.84 -4.68 -10.97
C ILE A 79 4.77 -5.63 -9.76
N LEU A 80 5.82 -6.43 -9.54
CA LEU A 80 5.90 -7.32 -8.39
C LEU A 80 5.72 -6.56 -7.08
N PHE A 81 6.51 -5.48 -6.86
CA PHE A 81 6.40 -4.68 -5.64
C PHE A 81 5.04 -4.01 -5.51
N ALA A 82 4.47 -3.46 -6.59
CA ALA A 82 3.15 -2.84 -6.55
C ALA A 82 2.06 -3.83 -6.09
N PHE A 83 2.03 -5.04 -6.67
CA PHE A 83 1.08 -6.06 -6.24
C PHE A 83 1.38 -6.58 -4.84
N SER A 84 2.65 -6.83 -4.49
CA SER A 84 3.04 -7.26 -3.14
C SER A 84 2.57 -6.27 -2.07
N THR A 85 2.78 -4.97 -2.27
CA THR A 85 2.30 -3.92 -1.35
C THR A 85 0.77 -3.95 -1.22
N VAL A 86 0.03 -4.02 -2.33
CA VAL A 86 -1.43 -4.11 -2.29
C VAL A 86 -1.91 -5.36 -1.55
N PHE A 87 -1.28 -6.52 -1.76
CA PHE A 87 -1.61 -7.75 -1.05
C PHE A 87 -1.26 -7.70 0.44
N LEU A 88 -0.14 -7.08 0.80
CA LEU A 88 0.24 -6.88 2.20
C LEU A 88 -0.80 -6.00 2.91
N PHE A 89 -1.19 -4.87 2.33
CA PHE A 89 -2.22 -4.02 2.92
C PHE A 89 -3.62 -4.63 2.87
N LEU A 90 -3.96 -5.43 1.87
CA LEU A 90 -5.17 -6.28 1.90
C LEU A 90 -5.12 -7.24 3.10
N GLY A 91 -3.96 -7.85 3.35
CA GLY A 91 -3.70 -8.68 4.53
C GLY A 91 -3.93 -7.91 5.83
N VAL A 92 -3.43 -6.67 5.95
CA VAL A 92 -3.70 -5.77 7.09
C VAL A 92 -5.21 -5.57 7.27
N MET A 93 -5.95 -5.30 6.19
CA MET A 93 -7.40 -5.11 6.24
C MET A 93 -8.14 -6.35 6.76
N LEU A 94 -7.78 -7.53 6.27
CA LEU A 94 -8.37 -8.80 6.69
C LEU A 94 -8.00 -9.17 8.14
N LEU A 95 -6.72 -9.03 8.49
CA LEU A 95 -6.18 -9.36 9.81
C LEU A 95 -6.66 -8.40 10.90
N SER A 96 -7.07 -7.17 10.53
CA SER A 96 -7.66 -6.21 11.46
C SER A 96 -8.87 -6.78 12.22
N ARG A 97 -9.61 -7.73 11.61
CA ARG A 97 -10.76 -8.43 12.20
C ARG A 97 -10.36 -9.45 13.28
N PHE A 98 -9.11 -9.89 13.30
CA PHE A 98 -8.59 -10.93 14.19
C PHE A 98 -7.68 -10.38 15.31
N ARG A 99 -7.63 -9.05 15.49
CA ARG A 99 -6.79 -8.38 16.50
C ARG A 99 -7.07 -8.80 17.95
N ASN A 100 -8.23 -9.42 18.23
CA ASN A 100 -8.58 -9.93 19.55
C ASN A 100 -7.82 -11.21 19.92
N ARG A 101 -7.24 -11.91 18.95
CA ARG A 101 -6.42 -13.11 19.16
C ARG A 101 -4.94 -12.74 19.08
N THR A 102 -4.10 -13.30 19.96
CA THR A 102 -2.66 -13.00 20.02
C THR A 102 -1.97 -13.23 18.68
N TRP A 103 -2.23 -14.37 18.02
CA TRP A 103 -1.67 -14.66 16.69
C TRP A 103 -2.13 -13.66 15.62
N GLY A 104 -3.39 -13.23 15.67
CA GLY A 104 -3.96 -12.28 14.72
C GLY A 104 -3.36 -10.88 14.90
N LYS A 105 -3.08 -10.49 16.15
CA LYS A 105 -2.36 -9.25 16.46
C LYS A 105 -0.92 -9.29 15.95
N VAL A 106 -0.20 -10.40 16.14
CA VAL A 106 1.18 -10.55 15.64
C VAL A 106 1.20 -10.51 14.11
N ALA A 107 0.35 -11.29 13.46
CA ALA A 107 0.23 -11.30 12.00
C ALA A 107 -0.14 -9.91 11.46
N TYR A 108 -1.06 -9.19 12.09
CA TYR A 108 -1.44 -7.84 11.72
C TYR A 108 -0.23 -6.89 11.69
N HIS A 109 0.56 -6.86 12.76
CA HIS A 109 1.73 -5.95 12.84
C HIS A 109 2.84 -6.40 11.90
N PHE A 110 3.03 -7.70 11.68
CA PHE A 110 3.96 -8.19 10.67
C PHE A 110 3.61 -7.69 9.27
N PHE A 111 2.35 -7.85 8.84
CA PHE A 111 1.87 -7.34 7.55
C PHE A 111 1.95 -5.82 7.47
N LEU A 112 1.64 -5.12 8.56
CA LEU A 112 1.70 -3.66 8.62
C LEU A 112 3.13 -3.12 8.46
N VAL A 113 4.14 -3.81 9.00
CA VAL A 113 5.55 -3.42 8.88
C VAL A 113 6.17 -3.87 7.57
N ALA A 114 5.73 -5.01 7.03
CA ALA A 114 6.25 -5.55 5.78
C ALA A 114 5.72 -4.83 4.52
N GLY A 115 4.51 -4.27 4.59
CA GLY A 115 3.84 -3.55 3.50
C GLY A 115 4.40 -2.17 3.24
#